data_AF-A0A7M5V6D6-F1
#
_entry.id   AF-A0A7M5V6D6-F1
#
_cell.length_a   1.000
_cell.length_b   1.000
_cell.length_c   1.000
_cell.angle_alpha   90.00
_cell.angle_beta   90.00
_cell.angle_gamma   90.00
#
_symmetry.space_group_name_H-M   'P 1'
#
loop_
_entity.id
_entity.type
_entity.pdbx_description
1 polymer ?
#
loop_
_entity_poly.entity_id
_entity_poly.type
_entity_poly.pdbx_seq_one_letter_code
_entity_poly.pdbx_strand_id
1 'polypeptide(L)'
;KNIFSVSNSALMMESLKYFLYYALILIFYNESVCSQQRHMFSPNIRYQGSHGNASFNYSYINLKYLKGYKLDIAPLATYNVHNKSQCAKECLKTKGDCKSTNLREMSAGFECEILGEDIYTSDFRLVEDSSITHFIIANKCLQNPCRRGSKCVPIYQNNSYYCANSSCRIMKKIEPRLSTGYYDVLIAGKWRKVFCDMDEDGGGWMLVGNYSVPSTQVGPEINYGDLDSFAELSTGNFLLDSNIYLPVIDSSSPINEFRFNCYKPSTNRVVDITTDPSTHWGAYINRYILGREMRTSCQPPCGIRALTNDKSEISTKVNRIGHSTIVQLFYGPAVFEHATRHIYLQDSLNYHDCDDTTIPGNIDQNPWHEGYWKFFVRC
;
A
#
# COMPACT_ATOMS: atom_id res chain seq x y z
N LYS A 1 53.60 40.19 8.37
CA LYS A 1 53.91 38.78 8.72
C LYS A 1 52.94 38.33 9.80
N ASN A 2 51.91 37.56 9.44
CA ASN A 2 51.54 36.28 10.06
C ASN A 2 50.13 35.90 9.65
N ILE A 3 50.10 34.79 8.93
CA ILE A 3 48.97 34.09 8.32
C ILE A 3 48.31 33.25 9.42
N PHE A 4 47.01 33.38 9.62
CA PHE A 4 46.25 32.42 10.41
C PHE A 4 46.01 31.18 9.55
N SER A 5 46.83 30.15 9.74
CA SER A 5 46.54 28.79 9.28
C SER A 5 45.64 28.11 10.31
N VAL A 6 44.32 28.11 10.08
CA VAL A 6 43.43 27.19 10.78
C VAL A 6 43.66 25.80 10.19
N SER A 7 44.17 24.87 11.01
CA SER A 7 44.53 23.53 10.56
C SER A 7 43.29 22.74 10.13
N ASN A 8 43.27 22.29 8.87
CA ASN A 8 42.23 21.42 8.30
C ASN A 8 41.93 20.15 9.13
N SER A 9 42.82 19.75 10.02
CA SER A 9 42.65 18.59 10.92
C SER A 9 41.56 18.77 11.97
N ALA A 10 41.27 20.00 12.41
CA ALA A 10 40.26 20.26 13.45
C ALA A 10 38.83 20.14 12.90
N LEU A 11 38.58 20.71 11.71
CA LEU A 11 37.31 20.58 10.98
C LEU A 11 37.03 19.14 10.52
N MET A 12 38.09 18.37 10.20
CA MET A 12 37.96 16.96 9.83
C MET A 12 37.64 16.05 11.02
N MET A 13 38.06 16.41 12.24
CA MET A 13 37.72 15.65 13.45
C MET A 13 36.28 15.87 13.93
N GLU A 14 35.71 17.08 13.76
CA GLU A 14 34.30 17.30 14.10
C GLU A 14 33.36 16.59 13.13
N SER A 15 33.63 16.62 11.82
CA SER A 15 32.82 15.91 10.84
C SER A 15 32.86 14.39 11.05
N LEU A 16 33.99 13.82 11.47
CA LEU A 16 34.09 12.40 11.83
C LEU A 16 33.22 12.04 13.06
N LYS A 17 33.13 12.93 14.06
CA LYS A 17 32.27 12.71 15.24
C LYS A 17 30.79 12.70 14.87
N TYR A 18 30.35 13.62 14.01
CA TYR A 18 28.97 13.62 13.51
C TYR A 18 28.67 12.38 12.67
N PHE A 19 29.62 11.94 11.84
CA PHE A 19 29.45 10.73 11.03
C PHE A 19 29.37 9.46 11.90
N LEU A 20 30.22 9.35 12.91
CA LEU A 20 30.18 8.25 13.88
C LEU A 20 28.90 8.27 14.73
N TYR A 21 28.42 9.45 15.13
CA TYR A 21 27.16 9.61 15.86
C TYR A 21 25.95 9.20 15.01
N TYR A 22 25.88 9.62 13.74
CA TYR A 22 24.83 9.19 12.81
C TYR A 22 24.92 7.70 12.47
N ALA A 23 26.12 7.15 12.29
CA ALA A 23 26.32 5.72 12.07
C ALA A 23 25.85 4.90 13.28
N LEU A 24 26.14 5.35 14.50
CA LEU A 24 25.64 4.71 15.73
C LEU A 24 24.12 4.81 15.83
N ILE A 25 23.51 5.96 15.54
CA ILE A 25 22.04 6.09 15.50
C ILE A 25 21.43 5.12 14.49
N LEU A 26 22.01 4.98 13.29
CA LEU A 26 21.53 4.06 12.27
C LEU A 26 21.72 2.58 12.66
N ILE A 27 22.79 2.25 13.40
CA ILE A 27 23.01 0.90 13.95
C ILE A 27 21.97 0.62 15.06
N PHE A 28 21.73 1.55 15.98
CA PHE A 28 20.73 1.41 17.04
C PHE A 28 19.29 1.39 16.50
N TYR A 29 18.97 2.17 15.44
CA TYR A 29 17.67 2.11 14.76
C TYR A 29 17.45 0.76 14.06
N ASN A 30 18.48 0.20 13.41
CA ASN A 30 18.35 -1.10 12.75
C ASN A 30 18.28 -2.27 13.74
N GLU A 31 18.99 -2.21 14.88
CA GLU A 31 18.85 -3.25 15.92
C GLU A 31 17.51 -3.18 16.66
N SER A 32 16.96 -1.98 16.90
CA SER A 32 15.70 -1.82 17.63
C SER A 32 14.47 -2.30 16.86
N VAL A 33 14.41 -2.11 15.54
CA VAL A 33 13.30 -2.61 14.71
C VAL A 33 13.29 -4.15 14.64
N CYS A 34 14.48 -4.77 14.55
CA CYS A 34 14.62 -6.25 14.51
C CYS A 34 14.46 -6.89 15.91
N SER A 35 14.69 -6.12 16.97
CA SER A 35 14.44 -6.51 18.37
C SER A 35 12.96 -6.41 18.75
N GLN A 36 12.26 -5.34 18.37
CA GLN A 36 10.83 -5.15 18.67
C GLN A 36 9.93 -6.27 18.11
N GLN A 37 10.20 -6.77 16.90
CA GLN A 37 9.47 -7.92 16.36
C GLN A 37 9.66 -9.20 17.20
N ARG A 38 10.83 -9.41 17.81
CA ARG A 38 11.08 -10.57 18.68
C ARG A 38 10.37 -10.48 20.03
N HIS A 39 10.15 -9.27 20.55
CA HIS A 39 9.48 -9.05 21.84
C HIS A 39 7.95 -9.14 21.76
N MET A 40 7.37 -9.02 20.56
CA MET A 40 5.92 -9.10 20.38
C MET A 40 5.39 -10.56 20.43
N PHE A 41 6.20 -11.53 19.98
CA PHE A 41 5.77 -12.91 19.90
C PHE A 41 6.13 -13.74 21.13
N SER A 42 5.18 -14.56 21.56
CA SER A 42 5.40 -15.52 22.64
C SER A 42 6.35 -16.68 22.28
N PRO A 43 6.81 -17.45 23.29
CA PRO A 43 7.48 -18.73 23.08
C PRO A 43 6.62 -19.71 22.26
N ASN A 44 7.27 -20.66 21.58
CA ASN A 44 6.57 -21.68 20.81
C ASN A 44 5.75 -22.61 21.73
N ILE A 45 4.49 -22.84 21.36
CA ILE A 45 3.61 -23.82 21.99
C ILE A 45 3.33 -24.94 21.00
N ARG A 46 3.52 -26.20 21.40
CA ARG A 46 3.22 -27.37 20.56
C ARG A 46 1.93 -28.04 20.99
N TYR A 47 1.04 -28.27 20.04
CA TYR A 47 -0.16 -29.09 20.24
C TYR A 47 -0.19 -30.28 19.29
N GLN A 48 -0.75 -31.39 19.76
CA GLN A 48 -0.89 -32.66 19.02
C GLN A 48 -2.38 -32.97 18.81
N GLY A 49 -2.74 -33.31 17.57
CA GLY A 49 -4.08 -33.76 17.16
C GLY A 49 -4.04 -35.15 16.54
N SER A 50 -5.10 -35.93 16.75
CA SER A 50 -5.31 -37.24 16.10
C SER A 50 -6.38 -37.09 15.02
N HIS A 51 -6.11 -37.57 13.81
CA HIS A 51 -7.10 -37.68 12.75
C HIS A 51 -7.94 -38.95 12.98
N GLY A 52 -9.24 -38.79 13.18
CA GLY A 52 -10.15 -39.93 13.39
C GLY A 52 -10.34 -40.78 12.13
N ASN A 53 -9.52 -41.84 11.99
CA ASN A 53 -9.90 -43.25 11.79
C ASN A 53 -8.65 -44.08 11.46
N ALA A 54 -8.36 -45.07 12.32
CA ALA A 54 -7.55 -46.29 12.10
C ALA A 54 -6.23 -46.24 11.29
N SER A 55 -5.48 -45.13 11.32
CA SER A 55 -4.04 -45.07 11.02
C SER A 55 -3.46 -43.88 11.77
N PHE A 56 -2.58 -44.13 12.75
CA PHE A 56 -2.03 -43.10 13.64
C PHE A 56 -1.11 -42.11 12.89
N ASN A 57 -1.69 -41.16 12.14
CA ASN A 57 -1.01 -39.97 11.68
C ASN A 57 -1.23 -38.86 12.71
N TYR A 58 -0.22 -38.61 13.54
CA TYR A 58 -0.21 -37.47 14.45
C TYR A 58 0.08 -36.19 13.66
N SER A 59 -0.83 -35.22 13.76
CA SER A 59 -0.61 -33.86 13.25
C SER A 59 -0.19 -32.97 14.40
N TYR A 60 0.94 -32.28 14.25
CA TYR A 60 1.42 -31.32 15.24
C TYR A 60 1.31 -29.91 14.68
N ILE A 61 0.91 -28.97 15.53
CA ILE A 61 0.88 -27.55 15.21
C ILE A 61 1.79 -26.80 16.19
N ASN A 62 2.75 -26.05 15.64
CA ASN A 62 3.56 -25.12 16.42
C ASN A 62 2.84 -23.76 16.38
N LEU A 63 2.45 -23.25 17.53
CA LEU A 63 1.77 -21.96 17.64
C LEU A 63 2.65 -20.92 18.35
N LYS A 64 2.56 -19.68 17.89
CA LYS A 64 2.89 -18.48 18.64
C LYS A 64 1.61 -17.70 18.90
N TYR A 65 1.65 -16.70 19.76
CA TYR A 65 0.51 -15.84 20.00
C TYR A 65 0.88 -14.37 20.17
N LEU A 66 -0.11 -13.53 19.89
CA LEU A 66 -0.14 -12.09 20.10
C LEU A 66 -1.30 -11.79 21.06
N LYS A 67 -0.97 -11.43 22.31
CA LYS A 67 -1.99 -11.08 23.31
C LYS A 67 -2.44 -9.64 23.07
N GLY A 68 -3.75 -9.41 23.11
CA GLY A 68 -4.32 -8.08 22.91
C GLY A 68 -4.48 -7.70 21.44
N TYR A 69 -4.44 -8.69 20.54
CA TYR A 69 -4.60 -8.49 19.11
C TYR A 69 -5.61 -9.49 18.54
N LYS A 70 -6.32 -9.04 17.51
CA LYS A 70 -7.28 -9.82 16.72
C LYS A 70 -6.92 -9.69 15.24
N LEU A 71 -6.95 -10.79 14.50
CA LEU A 71 -6.99 -10.71 13.03
C LEU A 71 -8.46 -10.53 12.60
N ASP A 72 -8.81 -9.34 12.13
CA ASP A 72 -10.20 -8.96 11.84
C ASP A 72 -10.65 -9.40 10.44
N ILE A 73 -10.97 -10.69 10.35
CA ILE A 73 -11.52 -11.33 9.16
C ILE A 73 -12.75 -12.15 9.54
N ALA A 74 -13.60 -12.45 8.55
CA ALA A 74 -14.69 -13.38 8.73
C ALA A 74 -14.13 -14.78 9.08
N PRO A 75 -14.57 -15.40 10.18
CA PRO A 75 -14.10 -16.73 10.55
C PRO A 75 -14.69 -17.79 9.61
N LEU A 76 -13.90 -18.84 9.35
CA LEU A 76 -14.37 -20.07 8.70
C LEU A 76 -15.38 -20.81 9.59
N ALA A 77 -15.15 -20.76 10.90
CA ALA A 77 -16.02 -21.34 11.93
C ALA A 77 -15.70 -20.73 13.31
N THR A 78 -16.68 -20.77 14.21
CA THR A 78 -16.52 -20.36 15.62
C THR A 78 -16.91 -21.52 16.55
N TYR A 79 -16.10 -21.77 17.57
CA TYR A 79 -16.31 -22.87 18.52
C TYR A 79 -16.20 -22.37 19.97
N ASN A 80 -17.10 -22.85 20.82
CA ASN A 80 -16.92 -22.75 22.27
C ASN A 80 -16.08 -23.94 22.74
N VAL A 81 -14.93 -23.65 23.36
CA VAL A 81 -13.96 -24.65 23.82
C VAL A 81 -13.65 -24.47 25.30
N HIS A 82 -13.36 -25.58 25.99
CA HIS A 82 -13.10 -25.57 27.43
C HIS A 82 -11.66 -25.16 27.78
N ASN A 83 -10.72 -25.30 26.85
CA ASN A 83 -9.33 -24.91 27.05
C ASN A 83 -8.67 -24.47 25.74
N LYS A 84 -7.60 -23.69 25.85
CA LYS A 84 -6.87 -23.10 24.72
C LYS A 84 -6.38 -24.15 23.70
N SER A 85 -6.01 -25.35 24.16
CA SER A 85 -5.52 -26.43 23.29
C SER A 85 -6.57 -26.99 22.33
N GLN A 86 -7.85 -26.93 22.71
CA GLN A 86 -8.94 -27.41 21.86
C GLN A 86 -9.13 -26.54 20.62
N CYS A 87 -8.89 -25.23 20.72
CA CYS A 87 -8.90 -24.33 19.57
C CYS A 87 -7.86 -24.74 18.51
N ALA A 88 -6.65 -25.08 18.94
CA ALA A 88 -5.61 -25.60 18.05
C ALA A 88 -5.99 -26.94 17.40
N LYS A 89 -6.73 -27.79 18.11
CA LYS A 89 -7.24 -29.07 17.57
C LYS A 89 -8.33 -28.85 16.53
N GLU A 90 -9.25 -27.91 16.74
CA GLU A 90 -10.26 -27.57 15.74
C GLU A 90 -9.61 -27.03 14.47
N CYS A 91 -8.62 -26.14 14.59
CA CYS A 91 -7.83 -25.66 13.45
C CYS A 91 -7.17 -26.81 12.66
N LEU A 92 -6.56 -27.78 13.35
CA LEU A 92 -5.97 -28.97 12.70
C LEU A 92 -6.99 -29.83 11.95
N LYS A 93 -8.24 -29.89 12.43
CA LYS A 93 -9.31 -30.66 11.77
C LYS A 93 -9.81 -29.99 10.49
N THR A 94 -9.65 -28.68 10.35
CA THR A 94 -10.04 -27.90 9.16
C THR A 94 -9.02 -28.04 8.00
N LYS A 95 -8.50 -29.25 7.78
CA LYS A 95 -7.70 -29.76 6.64
C LYS A 95 -6.93 -28.73 5.77
N GLY A 96 -6.13 -27.86 6.37
CA GLY A 96 -5.27 -26.90 5.65
C GLY A 96 -5.94 -25.57 5.28
N ASP A 97 -7.25 -25.44 5.51
CA ASP A 97 -7.96 -24.16 5.35
C ASP A 97 -7.69 -23.24 6.55
N CYS A 98 -7.52 -23.80 7.76
CA CYS A 98 -7.12 -23.01 8.91
C CYS A 98 -5.65 -22.57 8.82
N LYS A 99 -5.42 -21.25 8.90
CA LYS A 99 -4.08 -20.64 8.90
C LYS A 99 -3.75 -19.91 10.20
N SER A 100 -4.75 -19.49 10.97
CA SER A 100 -4.60 -18.86 12.28
C SER A 100 -5.89 -18.96 13.10
N THR A 101 -5.88 -18.54 14.37
CA THR A 101 -7.10 -18.49 15.20
C THR A 101 -7.15 -17.23 16.06
N ASN A 102 -8.34 -16.71 16.34
CA ASN A 102 -8.55 -15.77 17.45
C ASN A 102 -9.15 -16.52 18.63
N LEU A 103 -8.73 -16.17 19.85
CA LEU A 103 -9.27 -16.76 21.07
C LEU A 103 -9.70 -15.67 22.05
N ARG A 104 -10.96 -15.71 22.47
CA ARG A 104 -11.54 -14.85 23.50
C ARG A 104 -11.79 -15.67 24.76
N GLU A 105 -11.39 -15.15 25.91
CA GLU A 105 -11.71 -15.76 27.21
C GLU A 105 -13.12 -15.34 27.64
N MET A 106 -13.92 -16.31 28.07
CA MET A 106 -15.30 -16.11 28.52
C MET A 106 -15.44 -16.52 29.98
N SER A 107 -16.58 -16.22 30.59
CA SER A 107 -16.89 -16.65 31.97
C SER A 107 -16.88 -18.19 32.13
N ALA A 108 -17.20 -18.93 31.06
CA ALA A 108 -17.22 -20.38 31.03
C ALA A 108 -16.47 -20.92 29.80
N GLY A 109 -15.13 -20.86 29.84
CA GLY A 109 -14.26 -21.39 28.80
C GLY A 109 -13.77 -20.32 27.83
N PHE A 110 -13.70 -20.66 26.55
CA PHE A 110 -13.15 -19.80 25.51
C PHE A 110 -14.00 -19.87 24.24
N GLU A 111 -14.11 -18.76 23.54
CA GLU A 111 -14.61 -18.70 22.17
C GLU A 111 -13.40 -18.69 21.22
N CYS A 112 -13.42 -19.57 20.23
CA CYS A 112 -12.34 -19.80 19.27
C CYS A 112 -12.85 -19.54 17.86
N GLU A 113 -12.27 -18.57 17.17
CA GLU A 113 -12.51 -18.31 15.75
C GLU A 113 -11.42 -19.01 14.91
N ILE A 114 -11.83 -19.86 13.97
CA ILE A 114 -10.94 -20.52 13.00
C ILE A 114 -10.84 -19.64 11.76
N LEU A 115 -9.62 -19.28 11.35
CA LEU A 115 -9.39 -18.28 10.33
C LEU A 115 -8.71 -18.85 9.09
N GLY A 116 -9.19 -18.43 7.91
CA GLY A 116 -8.65 -18.82 6.60
C GLY A 116 -7.46 -17.99 6.12
N GLU A 117 -7.06 -16.99 6.91
CA GLU A 117 -5.93 -16.10 6.64
C GLU A 117 -4.97 -16.06 7.83
N ASP A 118 -3.83 -15.43 7.64
CA ASP A 118 -2.78 -15.33 8.65
C ASP A 118 -2.10 -13.96 8.59
N ILE A 119 -1.28 -13.67 9.60
CA ILE A 119 -0.55 -12.41 9.69
C ILE A 119 0.56 -12.25 8.64
N TYR A 120 0.96 -13.31 7.91
CA TYR A 120 2.07 -13.19 6.97
C TYR A 120 1.61 -12.52 5.67
N THR A 121 0.36 -12.76 5.28
CA THR A 121 -0.25 -12.16 4.09
C THR A 121 -1.32 -11.13 4.40
N SER A 122 -1.84 -11.13 5.64
CA SER A 122 -2.95 -10.29 6.07
C SER A 122 -2.67 -9.52 7.37
N ASP A 123 -1.40 -9.20 7.65
CA ASP A 123 -0.95 -8.36 8.77
C ASP A 123 -1.75 -7.05 8.90
N PHE A 124 -2.21 -6.51 7.79
CA PHE A 124 -2.97 -5.27 7.78
C PHE A 124 -4.36 -5.33 8.42
N ARG A 125 -4.92 -6.53 8.61
CA ARG A 125 -6.17 -6.74 9.34
C ARG A 125 -5.93 -7.03 10.82
N LEU A 126 -4.68 -6.98 11.27
CA LEU A 126 -4.36 -7.19 12.67
C LEU A 126 -4.67 -5.90 13.45
N VAL A 127 -5.69 -5.96 14.30
CA VAL A 127 -6.16 -4.84 15.11
C VAL A 127 -5.90 -5.10 16.59
N GLU A 128 -5.75 -4.03 17.38
CA GLU A 128 -5.66 -4.12 18.83
C GLU A 128 -7.04 -4.47 19.41
N ASP A 129 -7.10 -5.56 20.18
CA ASP A 129 -8.26 -5.94 20.97
C ASP A 129 -7.74 -6.65 22.24
N SER A 130 -7.71 -5.91 23.35
CA SER A 130 -7.20 -6.39 24.64
C SER A 130 -7.91 -7.67 25.16
N SER A 131 -9.10 -7.98 24.66
CA SER A 131 -9.91 -9.14 25.06
C SER A 131 -9.60 -10.41 24.25
N ILE A 132 -8.78 -10.30 23.20
CA ILE A 132 -8.47 -11.39 22.28
C ILE A 132 -6.99 -11.75 22.32
N THR A 133 -6.69 -13.04 22.17
CA THR A 133 -5.36 -13.55 21.85
C THR A 133 -5.38 -14.16 20.46
N HIS A 134 -4.63 -13.58 19.52
CA HIS A 134 -4.45 -14.14 18.19
C HIS A 134 -3.34 -15.19 18.20
N PHE A 135 -3.62 -16.40 17.72
CA PHE A 135 -2.67 -17.50 17.60
C PHE A 135 -2.23 -17.70 16.15
N ILE A 136 -0.93 -17.81 15.96
CA ILE A 136 -0.25 -17.87 14.68
C ILE A 136 0.39 -19.25 14.52
N ILE A 137 0.21 -19.88 13.36
CA ILE A 137 0.94 -21.09 13.02
C ILE A 137 2.39 -20.71 12.69
N ALA A 138 3.30 -21.14 13.56
CA ALA A 138 4.72 -20.82 13.46
C ALA A 138 5.34 -21.51 12.24
N ASN A 139 5.99 -20.71 11.40
CA ASN A 139 6.72 -21.21 10.24
C ASN A 139 7.94 -20.31 9.94
N LYS A 140 8.67 -20.61 8.86
CA LYS A 140 9.88 -19.87 8.46
C LYS A 140 9.66 -18.39 8.16
N CYS A 141 8.44 -17.96 7.81
CA CYS A 141 8.13 -16.54 7.61
C CYS A 141 8.28 -15.69 8.87
N LEU A 142 8.24 -16.27 10.08
CA LEU A 142 8.53 -15.54 11.32
C LEU A 142 9.96 -14.98 11.37
N GLN A 143 10.87 -15.48 10.54
CA GLN A 143 12.25 -15.00 10.44
C GLN A 143 12.40 -13.87 9.39
N ASN A 144 11.29 -13.43 8.78
CA ASN A 144 11.26 -12.45 7.69
C ASN A 144 12.30 -12.75 6.59
N PRO A 145 12.24 -13.95 5.97
CA PRO A 145 13.31 -14.41 5.08
C PRO A 145 13.31 -13.74 3.69
N CYS A 146 12.27 -12.98 3.37
CA CYS A 146 12.13 -12.32 2.06
C CYS A 146 12.88 -11.00 1.99
N ARG A 147 13.54 -10.76 0.86
CA ARG A 147 14.32 -9.54 0.62
C ARG A 147 13.47 -8.48 -0.07
N ARG A 148 13.93 -7.22 0.01
CA ARG A 148 13.42 -6.08 -0.78
C ARG A 148 11.91 -5.81 -0.65
N GLY A 149 11.30 -6.16 0.49
CA GLY A 149 9.89 -5.87 0.77
C GLY A 149 8.88 -6.88 0.22
N SER A 150 9.32 -7.96 -0.45
CA SER A 150 8.43 -9.06 -0.84
C SER A 150 7.72 -9.67 0.37
N LYS A 151 6.45 -10.05 0.21
CA LYS A 151 5.66 -10.71 1.24
C LYS A 151 6.05 -12.19 1.34
N CYS A 152 6.26 -12.67 2.56
CA CYS A 152 6.52 -14.08 2.78
C CYS A 152 5.21 -14.85 2.82
N VAL A 153 5.06 -15.85 1.96
CA VAL A 153 3.89 -16.73 1.94
C VAL A 153 4.29 -18.11 2.44
N PRO A 154 3.71 -18.59 3.56
CA PRO A 154 4.06 -19.87 4.12
C PRO A 154 3.49 -21.05 3.34
N ILE A 155 4.25 -22.14 3.27
CA ILE A 155 3.80 -23.45 2.79
C ILE A 155 3.70 -24.35 4.02
N TYR A 156 2.49 -24.46 4.57
CA TYR A 156 2.24 -25.14 5.85
C TYR A 156 2.58 -26.62 5.84
N GLN A 157 2.41 -27.31 4.70
CA GLN A 157 2.58 -28.75 4.56
C GLN A 157 4.02 -29.23 4.86
N ASN A 158 5.02 -28.40 4.58
CA ASN A 158 6.44 -28.76 4.72
C ASN A 158 7.27 -27.70 5.46
N ASN A 159 6.61 -26.75 6.15
CA ASN A 159 7.26 -25.64 6.84
C ASN A 159 8.27 -24.90 5.93
N SER A 160 7.87 -24.67 4.69
CA SER A 160 8.61 -23.88 3.71
C SER A 160 7.93 -22.54 3.48
N TYR A 161 8.45 -21.74 2.55
CA TYR A 161 7.88 -20.47 2.15
C TYR A 161 8.31 -20.13 0.72
N TYR A 162 7.62 -19.16 0.13
CA TYR A 162 8.11 -18.44 -1.03
C TYR A 162 7.89 -16.93 -0.83
N CYS A 163 8.58 -16.12 -1.62
CA CYS A 163 8.47 -14.66 -1.54
C CYS A 163 7.58 -14.16 -2.68
N ALA A 164 6.39 -13.68 -2.33
CA ALA A 164 5.46 -13.08 -3.27
C ALA A 164 5.81 -11.61 -3.51
N ASN A 165 5.66 -11.18 -4.76
CA ASN A 165 5.73 -9.77 -5.09
C ASN A 165 4.45 -9.09 -4.63
N SER A 166 4.57 -8.08 -3.77
CA SER A 166 3.43 -7.33 -3.22
C SER A 166 3.17 -6.00 -3.92
N SER A 167 4.05 -5.59 -4.84
CA SER A 167 3.86 -4.37 -5.65
C SER A 167 4.63 -4.43 -6.97
N CYS A 168 4.22 -3.59 -7.93
CA CYS A 168 4.96 -3.35 -9.17
C CYS A 168 6.41 -2.91 -8.90
N ARG A 169 6.62 -2.08 -7.86
CA ARG A 169 7.96 -1.61 -7.45
C ARG A 169 8.87 -2.75 -7.03
N ILE A 170 8.35 -3.69 -6.25
CA ILE A 170 9.12 -4.86 -5.80
C ILE A 170 9.52 -5.72 -7.00
N MET A 171 8.59 -5.96 -7.93
CA MET A 171 8.88 -6.68 -9.17
C MET A 171 9.99 -6.00 -9.97
N LYS A 172 9.87 -4.70 -10.21
CA LYS A 172 10.89 -3.93 -10.96
C LYS A 172 12.26 -3.93 -10.27
N LYS A 173 12.30 -3.88 -8.94
CA LYS A 173 13.56 -3.98 -8.18
C LYS A 173 14.20 -5.37 -8.28
N ILE A 174 13.41 -6.44 -8.41
CA ILE A 174 13.91 -7.81 -8.50
C ILE A 174 14.37 -8.12 -9.92
N GLU A 175 13.55 -7.77 -10.92
CA GLU A 175 13.87 -7.91 -12.35
C GLU A 175 13.77 -6.55 -13.05
N PRO A 176 14.88 -5.79 -13.14
CA PRO A 176 14.90 -4.47 -13.77
C PRO A 176 14.50 -4.47 -15.25
N ARG A 177 14.55 -5.61 -15.95
CA ARG A 177 14.20 -5.70 -17.37
C ARG A 177 12.71 -5.85 -17.64
N LEU A 178 11.87 -5.97 -16.60
CA LEU A 178 10.42 -6.01 -16.80
C LEU A 178 9.95 -4.76 -17.55
N SER A 179 9.11 -4.96 -18.56
CA SER A 179 8.47 -3.92 -19.37
C SER A 179 7.04 -3.66 -18.88
N THR A 180 6.43 -2.56 -19.32
CA THR A 180 5.04 -2.25 -19.00
C THR A 180 4.11 -3.40 -19.42
N GLY A 181 3.13 -3.74 -18.56
CA GLY A 181 2.22 -4.85 -18.81
C GLY A 181 1.44 -5.28 -17.58
N TYR A 182 0.77 -6.43 -17.67
CA TYR A 182 0.01 -7.00 -16.57
C TYR A 182 0.82 -8.00 -15.77
N TYR A 183 0.68 -7.94 -14.45
CA TYR A 183 1.42 -8.78 -13.52
C TYR A 183 0.53 -9.20 -12.35
N ASP A 184 0.79 -10.40 -11.82
CA ASP A 184 0.15 -10.86 -10.59
C ASP A 184 0.92 -10.36 -9.37
N VAL A 185 0.23 -9.64 -8.49
CA VAL A 185 0.76 -9.13 -7.22
C VAL A 185 -0.10 -9.60 -6.06
N LEU A 186 0.52 -9.84 -4.91
CA LEU A 186 -0.19 -10.19 -3.69
C LEU A 186 -0.66 -8.91 -2.98
N ILE A 187 -1.95 -8.63 -3.06
CA ILE A 187 -2.61 -7.49 -2.42
C ILE A 187 -3.70 -8.02 -1.50
N ALA A 188 -3.69 -7.56 -0.26
CA ALA A 188 -4.67 -7.92 0.76
C ALA A 188 -4.86 -9.45 0.90
N GLY A 189 -3.76 -10.21 0.93
CA GLY A 189 -3.78 -11.67 1.04
C GLY A 189 -4.21 -12.44 -0.21
N LYS A 190 -4.58 -11.76 -1.31
CA LYS A 190 -5.05 -12.38 -2.56
C LYS A 190 -4.16 -12.00 -3.74
N TRP A 191 -3.95 -12.94 -4.65
CA TRP A 191 -3.29 -12.64 -5.92
C TRP A 191 -4.22 -11.84 -6.81
N ARG A 192 -3.74 -10.71 -7.31
CA ARG A 192 -4.48 -9.78 -8.15
C ARG A 192 -3.65 -9.45 -9.37
N LYS A 193 -4.27 -9.54 -10.54
CA LYS A 193 -3.67 -9.09 -11.79
C LYS A 193 -3.82 -7.58 -11.88
N VAL A 194 -2.70 -6.86 -11.91
CA VAL A 194 -2.65 -5.39 -11.98
C VAL A 194 -1.90 -4.96 -13.23
N PHE A 195 -2.21 -3.78 -13.76
CA PHE A 195 -1.39 -3.15 -14.77
C PHE A 195 -0.23 -2.40 -14.10
N CYS A 196 1.00 -2.73 -14.50
CA CYS A 196 2.20 -2.04 -14.03
C CYS A 196 2.85 -1.26 -15.18
N ASP A 197 3.08 0.04 -14.98
CA ASP A 197 4.01 0.80 -15.81
C ASP A 197 5.44 0.60 -15.25
N MET A 198 6.26 -0.07 -16.05
CA MET A 198 7.62 -0.45 -15.70
C MET A 198 8.67 0.38 -16.43
N ASP A 199 8.26 1.23 -17.37
CA ASP A 199 9.18 1.89 -18.28
C ASP A 199 9.36 3.36 -17.91
N GLU A 200 8.30 4.05 -17.48
CA GLU A 200 8.37 5.46 -17.14
C GLU A 200 8.93 5.69 -15.73
N ASP A 201 9.80 6.68 -15.58
CA ASP A 201 10.34 7.15 -14.30
C ASP A 201 10.97 6.02 -13.44
N GLY A 202 11.68 5.09 -14.08
CA GLY A 202 12.30 3.94 -13.39
C GLY A 202 11.32 2.80 -13.06
N GLY A 203 10.04 2.94 -13.44
CA GLY A 203 9.05 1.87 -13.41
C GLY A 203 8.51 1.51 -12.03
N GLY A 204 7.76 0.42 -11.97
CA GLY A 204 7.17 -0.08 -10.73
C GLY A 204 5.92 0.68 -10.29
N TRP A 205 5.30 1.42 -11.20
CA TRP A 205 4.03 2.10 -11.00
C TRP A 205 2.88 1.11 -11.13
N MET A 206 1.97 1.08 -10.17
CA MET A 206 0.74 0.30 -10.24
C MET A 206 -0.42 1.20 -10.65
N LEU A 207 -1.15 0.82 -11.70
CA LEU A 207 -2.37 1.51 -12.11
C LEU A 207 -3.47 1.27 -11.06
N VAL A 208 -4.05 2.37 -10.62
CA VAL A 208 -5.03 2.43 -9.53
C VAL A 208 -6.23 3.31 -9.89
N GLY A 209 -6.38 3.65 -11.15
CA GLY A 209 -7.50 4.44 -11.62
C GLY A 209 -7.30 4.75 -13.07
N ASN A 210 -8.37 4.63 -13.85
CA ASN A 210 -8.39 4.92 -15.26
C ASN A 210 -9.78 5.39 -15.64
N TYR A 211 -9.83 6.52 -16.31
CA TYR A 211 -11.07 7.08 -16.79
C TYR A 211 -10.83 7.57 -18.21
N SER A 212 -11.71 7.22 -19.13
CA SER A 212 -11.63 7.59 -20.53
C SER A 212 -12.97 8.15 -20.97
N VAL A 213 -12.99 9.39 -21.41
CA VAL A 213 -14.18 10.02 -21.97
C VAL A 213 -14.12 9.81 -23.48
N PRO A 214 -15.05 9.05 -24.09
CA PRO A 214 -15.15 8.97 -25.54
C PRO A 214 -15.68 10.30 -26.10
N SER A 215 -15.48 10.55 -27.39
CA SER A 215 -15.93 11.78 -28.06
C SER A 215 -17.46 12.01 -28.07
N THR A 216 -18.25 11.03 -27.61
CA THR A 216 -19.70 11.15 -27.44
C THR A 216 -20.03 11.86 -26.12
N GLN A 217 -20.83 12.93 -26.18
CA GLN A 217 -21.13 13.88 -25.09
C GLN A 217 -21.69 13.30 -23.76
N VAL A 218 -21.98 12.00 -23.70
CA VAL A 218 -22.39 11.35 -22.45
C VAL A 218 -21.14 10.78 -21.79
N GLY A 219 -20.66 11.47 -20.75
CA GLY A 219 -19.59 10.96 -19.90
C GLY A 219 -19.94 9.54 -19.42
N PRO A 220 -19.01 8.58 -19.47
CA PRO A 220 -19.31 7.21 -19.10
C PRO A 220 -19.71 7.13 -17.63
N GLU A 221 -20.64 6.22 -17.32
CA GLU A 221 -20.92 5.84 -15.93
C GLU A 221 -19.59 5.40 -15.28
N ILE A 222 -19.26 6.07 -14.18
CA ILE A 222 -18.11 5.70 -13.35
C ILE A 222 -18.52 4.42 -12.63
N ASN A 223 -17.77 3.34 -12.85
CA ASN A 223 -17.95 2.13 -12.08
C ASN A 223 -16.96 2.13 -10.90
N TYR A 224 -17.49 2.25 -9.69
CA TYR A 224 -16.76 1.98 -8.46
C TYR A 224 -16.76 0.46 -8.23
N GLY A 225 -16.02 -0.30 -9.04
CA GLY A 225 -15.93 -1.76 -8.83
C GLY A 225 -15.03 -2.10 -7.64
N ASP A 226 -14.83 -3.37 -7.30
CA ASP A 226 -14.10 -3.80 -6.08
C ASP A 226 -12.61 -4.11 -6.37
N LEU A 227 -11.83 -4.51 -5.35
CA LEU A 227 -10.46 -5.02 -5.45
C LEU A 227 -10.29 -6.12 -6.50
N ASP A 228 -11.34 -6.84 -6.90
CA ASP A 228 -11.27 -7.87 -7.94
C ASP A 228 -11.20 -7.29 -9.37
N SER A 229 -11.46 -5.99 -9.55
CA SER A 229 -11.48 -5.31 -10.86
C SER A 229 -10.14 -4.70 -11.28
N PHE A 230 -9.02 -4.95 -10.57
CA PHE A 230 -7.70 -4.41 -10.95
C PHE A 230 -7.28 -4.72 -12.39
N ALA A 231 -7.67 -5.91 -12.89
CA ALA A 231 -7.36 -6.34 -14.24
C ALA A 231 -8.14 -5.55 -15.30
N GLU A 232 -9.30 -5.00 -14.92
CA GLU A 232 -10.20 -4.24 -15.77
C GLU A 232 -9.87 -2.75 -15.78
N LEU A 233 -9.06 -2.27 -14.82
CA LEU A 233 -8.67 -0.85 -14.71
C LEU A 233 -8.04 -0.31 -15.99
N SER A 234 -7.19 -1.07 -16.65
CA SER A 234 -6.48 -0.62 -17.86
C SER A 234 -7.39 -0.45 -19.08
N THR A 235 -8.60 -1.00 -19.06
CA THR A 235 -9.53 -1.02 -20.21
C THR A 235 -10.91 -0.46 -19.90
N GLY A 236 -11.27 -0.26 -18.63
CA GLY A 236 -12.54 0.26 -18.17
C GLY A 236 -12.47 1.68 -17.60
N ASN A 237 -13.64 2.25 -17.30
CA ASN A 237 -13.79 3.51 -16.58
C ASN A 237 -13.97 3.23 -15.10
N PHE A 238 -12.86 3.23 -14.39
CA PHE A 238 -12.79 2.80 -13.02
C PHE A 238 -12.00 3.79 -12.18
N LEU A 239 -12.61 4.17 -11.07
CA LEU A 239 -12.02 5.03 -10.06
C LEU A 239 -11.94 4.22 -8.77
N LEU A 240 -10.78 4.26 -8.09
CA LEU A 240 -10.63 3.48 -6.86
C LEU A 240 -11.48 4.11 -5.77
N ASP A 241 -12.52 3.40 -5.36
CA ASP A 241 -13.19 3.64 -4.10
C ASP A 241 -12.20 3.49 -2.93
N SER A 242 -12.43 4.26 -1.88
CA SER A 242 -11.60 4.23 -0.67
C SER A 242 -11.56 2.88 0.05
N ASN A 243 -12.65 2.12 -0.03
CA ASN A 243 -12.77 0.77 0.52
C ASN A 243 -11.81 -0.22 -0.16
N ILE A 244 -11.32 0.12 -1.36
CA ILE A 244 -10.40 -0.70 -2.16
C ILE A 244 -8.97 -0.23 -1.95
N TYR A 245 -8.78 1.07 -1.82
CA TYR A 245 -7.47 1.66 -1.62
C TYR A 245 -6.90 1.44 -0.23
N LEU A 246 -7.74 1.47 0.80
CA LEU A 246 -7.34 1.13 2.16
C LEU A 246 -6.64 -0.24 2.19
N PRO A 247 -7.26 -1.37 1.75
CA PRO A 247 -6.60 -2.67 1.68
C PRO A 247 -5.31 -2.69 0.85
N VAL A 248 -5.20 -1.88 -0.20
CA VAL A 248 -3.97 -1.79 -1.01
C VAL A 248 -2.84 -1.14 -0.20
N ILE A 249 -3.07 0.04 0.39
CA ILE A 249 -2.09 0.74 1.24
C ILE A 249 -1.62 -0.15 2.38
N ASP A 250 -2.60 -0.77 3.02
CA ASP A 250 -2.45 -1.56 4.22
C ASP A 250 -1.65 -2.85 3.93
N SER A 251 -1.86 -3.47 2.76
CA SER A 251 -1.18 -4.71 2.39
C SER A 251 0.15 -4.57 1.66
N SER A 252 0.40 -3.45 0.95
CA SER A 252 1.53 -3.35 -0.01
C SER A 252 2.71 -2.47 0.44
N SER A 253 2.82 -2.15 1.74
CA SER A 253 3.62 -1.03 2.28
C SER A 253 2.92 0.31 2.03
N PRO A 254 3.09 1.32 2.92
CA PRO A 254 2.38 2.58 2.76
C PRO A 254 2.74 3.24 1.43
N ILE A 255 1.73 3.45 0.59
CA ILE A 255 1.85 4.20 -0.66
C ILE A 255 2.48 5.56 -0.35
N ASN A 256 3.58 5.85 -1.03
CA ASN A 256 4.38 7.04 -0.76
C ASN A 256 4.78 7.80 -2.02
N GLU A 257 4.38 7.33 -3.20
CA GLU A 257 4.50 8.11 -4.43
C GLU A 257 3.22 7.97 -5.26
N PHE A 258 2.80 9.08 -5.86
CA PHE A 258 1.61 9.19 -6.71
C PHE A 258 2.03 9.75 -8.05
N ARG A 259 1.43 9.25 -9.13
CA ARG A 259 1.60 9.80 -10.47
C ARG A 259 0.23 9.97 -11.11
N PHE A 260 0.06 11.13 -11.72
CA PHE A 260 -1.11 11.50 -12.48
C PHE A 260 -0.69 11.67 -13.94
N ASN A 261 -1.31 10.90 -14.82
CA ASN A 261 -1.06 10.94 -16.25
C ASN A 261 -2.38 11.14 -16.99
N CYS A 262 -2.45 12.11 -17.88
CA CYS A 262 -3.67 12.38 -18.61
C CYS A 262 -3.38 13.00 -19.98
N TYR A 263 -4.29 12.77 -20.92
CA TYR A 263 -4.13 13.19 -22.32
C TYR A 263 -5.43 13.72 -22.90
N LYS A 264 -5.32 14.87 -23.57
CA LYS A 264 -6.41 15.53 -24.29
C LYS A 264 -6.07 15.60 -25.79
N PRO A 265 -6.75 14.84 -26.66
CA PRO A 265 -6.48 14.83 -28.09
C PRO A 265 -6.75 16.19 -28.76
N SER A 266 -7.80 16.92 -28.35
CA SER A 266 -8.20 18.18 -29.01
C SER A 266 -7.13 19.26 -28.97
N THR A 267 -6.30 19.28 -27.93
CA THR A 267 -5.17 20.21 -27.77
C THR A 267 -3.81 19.52 -27.83
N ASN A 268 -3.77 18.20 -28.07
CA ASN A 268 -2.58 17.35 -27.97
C ASN A 268 -1.80 17.57 -26.65
N ARG A 269 -2.53 17.83 -25.57
CA ARG A 269 -1.98 18.13 -24.25
C ARG A 269 -1.75 16.85 -23.47
N VAL A 270 -0.56 16.74 -22.86
CA VAL A 270 -0.21 15.67 -21.93
C VAL A 270 0.13 16.31 -20.60
N VAL A 271 -0.53 15.86 -19.54
CA VAL A 271 -0.08 16.12 -18.16
C VAL A 271 0.46 14.81 -17.61
N ASP A 272 1.71 14.80 -17.17
CA ASP A 272 2.34 13.63 -16.58
C ASP A 272 3.25 14.08 -15.42
N ILE A 273 2.67 14.08 -14.23
CA ILE A 273 3.31 14.61 -13.01
C ILE A 273 3.33 13.55 -11.93
N THR A 274 4.31 13.64 -11.06
CA THR A 274 4.43 12.72 -9.92
C THR A 274 4.94 13.42 -8.68
N THR A 275 4.63 12.87 -7.51
CA THR A 275 5.25 13.30 -6.26
C THR A 275 6.77 13.07 -6.28
N ASP A 276 7.52 13.99 -5.69
CA ASP A 276 8.96 13.87 -5.50
C ASP A 276 9.25 12.89 -4.34
N PRO A 277 9.91 11.74 -4.61
CA PRO A 277 10.22 10.75 -3.59
C PRO A 277 11.19 11.24 -2.51
N SER A 278 11.90 12.34 -2.73
CA SER A 278 12.78 12.97 -1.72
C SER A 278 12.00 13.78 -0.68
N THR A 279 10.69 13.95 -0.87
CA THR A 279 9.84 14.78 -0.01
C THR A 279 8.81 13.94 0.74
N HIS A 280 8.23 14.50 1.81
CA HIS A 280 7.16 13.84 2.57
C HIS A 280 5.79 13.88 1.86
N TRP A 281 5.71 14.40 0.63
CA TRP A 281 4.44 14.76 0.00
C TRP A 281 3.60 13.57 -0.41
N GLY A 282 4.19 12.48 -0.89
CA GLY A 282 3.39 11.29 -1.18
C GLY A 282 2.79 10.69 0.10
N ALA A 283 3.55 10.61 1.21
CA ALA A 283 3.00 10.19 2.49
C ALA A 283 1.90 11.14 3.01
N TYR A 284 2.00 12.44 2.73
CA TYR A 284 0.97 13.42 3.05
C TYR A 284 -0.30 13.19 2.24
N ILE A 285 -0.18 13.08 0.91
CA ILE A 285 -1.31 12.83 0.00
C ILE A 285 -2.03 11.55 0.41
N ASN A 286 -1.27 10.49 0.73
CA ASN A 286 -1.84 9.26 1.26
C ASN A 286 -2.71 9.52 2.50
N ARG A 287 -2.22 10.26 3.51
CA ARG A 287 -3.04 10.61 4.69
C ARG A 287 -4.25 11.49 4.35
N TYR A 288 -4.11 12.40 3.39
CA TYR A 288 -5.19 13.27 2.95
C TYR A 288 -6.35 12.47 2.32
N ILE A 289 -6.04 11.57 1.38
CA ILE A 289 -7.00 10.65 0.76
C ILE A 289 -7.71 9.82 1.83
N LEU A 290 -6.96 9.32 2.83
CA LEU A 290 -7.50 8.50 3.91
C LEU A 290 -8.34 9.28 4.94
N GLY A 291 -8.56 10.59 4.77
CA GLY A 291 -9.30 11.39 5.74
C GLY A 291 -8.50 11.78 6.99
N ARG A 292 -7.22 11.40 7.07
CA ARG A 292 -6.36 11.54 8.27
C ARG A 292 -5.61 12.88 8.34
N GLU A 293 -5.71 13.73 7.30
CA GLU A 293 -5.03 15.02 7.20
C GLU A 293 -5.98 16.08 6.66
N MET A 294 -6.19 17.21 7.36
CA MET A 294 -7.26 18.17 7.00
C MET A 294 -6.84 19.33 6.09
N ARG A 295 -5.55 19.59 5.94
CA ARG A 295 -5.07 20.73 5.13
C ARG A 295 -4.88 20.32 3.68
N THR A 296 -5.12 21.23 2.76
CA THR A 296 -4.80 21.09 1.33
C THR A 296 -3.65 21.99 0.91
N SER A 297 -3.23 22.92 1.77
CA SER A 297 -2.24 23.93 1.43
C SER A 297 -0.83 23.38 1.58
N CYS A 298 -0.20 23.17 0.42
CA CYS A 298 1.22 22.98 0.35
C CYS A 298 1.94 24.32 0.51
N GLN A 299 2.90 24.41 1.43
CA GLN A 299 3.89 25.48 1.41
C GLN A 299 5.03 25.07 0.47
N PRO A 300 5.39 25.89 -0.54
CA PRO A 300 6.40 25.53 -1.52
C PRO A 300 7.78 25.23 -0.89
N PRO A 301 8.58 24.34 -1.50
CA PRO A 301 8.29 23.60 -2.73
C PRO A 301 7.32 22.44 -2.49
N CYS A 302 6.29 22.37 -3.34
CA CYS A 302 5.39 21.24 -3.38
C CYS A 302 6.13 20.11 -4.07
N GLY A 303 6.29 18.99 -3.38
CA GLY A 303 7.05 17.84 -3.84
C GLY A 303 6.32 17.12 -4.95
N ILE A 304 6.13 17.81 -6.07
CA ILE A 304 5.56 17.35 -7.33
C ILE A 304 6.54 17.79 -8.42
N ARG A 305 6.77 16.91 -9.38
CA ARG A 305 7.67 17.13 -10.51
C ARG A 305 7.03 16.62 -11.81
N ALA A 306 7.45 17.22 -12.92
CA ALA A 306 7.10 16.79 -14.26
C ALA A 306 7.84 15.49 -14.64
N LEU A 307 7.22 14.66 -15.46
CA LEU A 307 7.86 13.57 -16.19
C LEU A 307 8.20 13.99 -17.63
N THR A 308 8.97 13.17 -18.33
CA THR A 308 9.54 13.53 -19.64
C THR A 308 8.51 13.78 -20.73
N ASN A 309 7.34 13.16 -20.63
CA ASN A 309 6.25 13.31 -21.60
C ASN A 309 5.30 14.46 -21.27
N ASP A 310 5.48 15.14 -20.13
CA ASP A 310 4.65 16.26 -19.72
C ASP A 310 4.84 17.46 -20.65
N LYS A 311 3.72 17.98 -21.15
CA LYS A 311 3.67 19.17 -22.03
C LYS A 311 2.80 20.26 -21.41
N SER A 312 2.64 20.22 -20.09
CA SER A 312 1.69 21.00 -19.34
C SER A 312 2.32 22.33 -18.88
N GLU A 313 1.53 23.40 -18.80
CA GLU A 313 1.94 24.60 -18.07
C GLU A 313 1.97 24.40 -16.54
N ILE A 314 1.19 23.47 -15.99
CA ILE A 314 1.08 23.21 -14.56
C ILE A 314 2.41 22.69 -14.01
N SER A 315 3.13 21.88 -14.79
CA SER A 315 4.46 21.40 -14.44
C SER A 315 5.51 22.53 -14.41
N THR A 316 5.33 23.59 -15.21
CA THR A 316 6.17 24.81 -15.14
C THR A 316 5.84 25.68 -13.91
N LYS A 317 4.68 25.44 -13.30
CA LYS A 317 4.16 26.16 -12.12
C LYS A 317 4.11 25.25 -10.88
N VAL A 318 4.96 24.22 -10.78
CA VAL A 318 4.98 23.24 -9.66
C VAL A 318 5.00 23.86 -8.27
N ASN A 319 5.67 25.01 -8.10
CA ASN A 319 5.68 25.77 -6.85
C ASN A 319 4.34 26.43 -6.48
N ARG A 320 3.33 26.35 -7.34
CA ARG A 320 1.97 26.87 -7.13
C ARG A 320 0.92 25.78 -6.98
N ILE A 321 1.30 24.51 -7.20
CA ILE A 321 0.39 23.38 -7.07
C ILE A 321 -0.01 23.26 -5.60
N GLY A 322 -1.30 23.45 -5.28
CA GLY A 322 -1.80 23.48 -3.90
C GLY A 322 -1.60 24.81 -3.15
N HIS A 323 -1.13 25.87 -3.81
CA HIS A 323 -0.96 27.23 -3.22
C HIS A 323 -2.03 28.23 -3.68
N SER A 324 -2.94 27.87 -4.59
CA SER A 324 -3.98 28.79 -5.06
C SER A 324 -5.38 28.22 -4.93
N THR A 325 -6.36 29.12 -4.83
CA THR A 325 -7.79 28.84 -5.02
C THR A 325 -8.12 28.33 -6.43
N ILE A 326 -7.15 28.33 -7.36
CA ILE A 326 -7.30 28.26 -8.83
C ILE A 326 -6.68 26.98 -9.41
N VAL A 327 -5.74 26.34 -8.71
CA VAL A 327 -5.19 25.01 -9.03
C VAL A 327 -5.41 24.14 -7.82
N GLN A 328 -6.67 23.77 -7.63
CA GLN A 328 -7.05 22.84 -6.59
C GLN A 328 -6.85 21.45 -7.15
N LEU A 329 -5.85 20.75 -6.63
CA LEU A 329 -5.67 19.35 -6.97
C LEU A 329 -6.84 18.47 -6.46
N PHE A 330 -7.86 19.03 -5.77
CA PHE A 330 -8.68 18.26 -4.83
C PHE A 330 -10.15 18.68 -4.60
N TYR A 331 -10.94 19.05 -5.62
CA TYR A 331 -12.39 19.31 -5.44
C TYR A 331 -13.25 18.90 -6.67
N GLY A 332 -14.32 18.09 -6.46
CA GLY A 332 -15.29 17.65 -7.48
C GLY A 332 -15.50 16.12 -7.57
N PRO A 333 -16.55 15.61 -8.28
CA PRO A 333 -16.94 14.19 -8.31
C PRO A 333 -15.78 13.29 -8.78
N ALA A 334 -15.73 12.02 -8.33
CA ALA A 334 -14.66 11.41 -7.54
C ALA A 334 -13.69 10.37 -8.19
N VAL A 335 -12.36 10.52 -8.05
CA VAL A 335 -11.35 9.45 -8.33
C VAL A 335 -11.11 8.57 -7.11
N PHE A 336 -11.50 9.10 -5.95
CA PHE A 336 -11.35 8.51 -4.63
C PHE A 336 -12.56 8.93 -3.78
N GLU A 337 -13.45 8.03 -3.40
CA GLU A 337 -14.55 8.36 -2.48
C GLU A 337 -14.25 7.79 -1.08
N HIS A 338 -13.42 8.48 -0.28
CA HIS A 338 -13.44 8.34 1.19
C HIS A 338 -13.84 9.68 1.78
N ALA A 339 -14.93 9.73 2.55
CA ALA A 339 -15.29 10.90 3.34
C ALA A 339 -15.23 12.25 2.57
N THR A 340 -15.68 12.28 1.29
CA THR A 340 -15.78 13.46 0.39
C THR A 340 -14.49 14.05 -0.19
N ARG A 341 -13.36 13.32 -0.23
CA ARG A 341 -12.05 13.87 -0.66
C ARG A 341 -11.51 13.25 -1.96
N HIS A 342 -11.25 14.10 -2.96
CA HIS A 342 -10.98 13.69 -4.34
C HIS A 342 -9.66 14.27 -4.87
N ILE A 343 -9.03 13.68 -5.90
CA ILE A 343 -7.82 14.22 -6.57
C ILE A 343 -8.08 14.48 -8.08
N TYR A 344 -7.91 15.72 -8.53
CA TYR A 344 -8.07 16.19 -9.93
C TYR A 344 -7.18 17.38 -10.24
N LEU A 345 -6.85 17.64 -11.50
CA LEU A 345 -6.45 18.99 -11.89
C LEU A 345 -7.71 19.84 -12.09
N GLN A 346 -7.84 20.92 -11.34
CA GLN A 346 -8.91 21.90 -11.49
C GLN A 346 -8.31 23.23 -11.95
N ASP A 347 -8.91 23.85 -12.96
CA ASP A 347 -8.49 25.15 -13.47
C ASP A 347 -9.17 26.34 -12.75
N SER A 348 -8.87 27.56 -13.19
CA SER A 348 -9.42 28.80 -12.63
C SER A 348 -10.94 28.95 -12.68
N LEU A 349 -11.60 28.12 -13.49
CA LEU A 349 -13.03 28.16 -13.77
C LEU A 349 -13.75 26.93 -13.18
N ASN A 350 -13.07 26.16 -12.33
CA ASN A 350 -13.54 24.91 -11.73
C ASN A 350 -13.76 23.75 -12.72
N TYR A 351 -13.21 23.82 -13.93
CA TYR A 351 -13.31 22.72 -14.89
C TYR A 351 -12.27 21.65 -14.58
N HIS A 352 -12.71 20.39 -14.64
CA HIS A 352 -11.85 19.23 -14.65
C HIS A 352 -11.24 19.12 -16.04
N ASP A 353 -9.95 19.35 -16.18
CA ASP A 353 -9.36 19.32 -17.51
C ASP A 353 -7.95 18.73 -17.51
N CYS A 354 -7.66 18.00 -18.59
CA CYS A 354 -6.31 17.68 -19.02
C CYS A 354 -5.68 18.86 -19.77
N ASP A 355 -6.07 20.08 -19.40
CA ASP A 355 -5.67 21.33 -20.00
C ASP A 355 -5.51 22.37 -18.89
N ASP A 356 -4.38 23.06 -18.93
CA ASP A 356 -4.00 24.08 -17.96
C ASP A 356 -3.80 25.44 -18.64
N THR A 357 -4.18 25.53 -19.92
CA THR A 357 -4.22 26.79 -20.65
C THR A 357 -5.60 27.42 -20.48
N THR A 358 -5.67 28.41 -19.59
CA THR A 358 -6.82 29.32 -19.52
C THR A 358 -6.84 30.13 -20.82
N ILE A 359 -7.45 29.63 -21.89
CA ILE A 359 -7.75 30.49 -23.05
C ILE A 359 -9.02 31.28 -22.70
N PRO A 360 -8.92 32.58 -22.39
CA PRO A 360 -10.10 33.37 -22.08
C PRO A 360 -10.93 33.50 -23.36
N GLY A 361 -12.15 32.95 -23.36
CA GLY A 361 -13.07 33.04 -24.50
C GLY A 361 -13.12 31.81 -25.41
N ASN A 362 -12.31 30.78 -25.16
CA ASN A 362 -12.50 29.45 -25.76
C ASN A 362 -12.88 28.46 -24.66
N ILE A 363 -13.92 28.82 -23.91
CA ILE A 363 -14.58 27.91 -22.98
C ILE A 363 -15.34 26.96 -23.90
N ASP A 364 -14.70 25.86 -24.30
CA ASP A 364 -15.49 24.73 -24.77
C ASP A 364 -16.44 24.38 -23.61
N GLN A 365 -17.74 24.60 -23.81
CA GLN A 365 -18.75 24.52 -22.77
C GLN A 365 -19.05 23.08 -22.31
N ASN A 366 -18.21 22.11 -22.67
CA ASN A 366 -18.35 20.73 -22.28
C ASN A 366 -17.21 20.31 -21.33
N PRO A 367 -17.46 20.11 -20.03
CA PRO A 367 -16.44 19.62 -19.10
C PRO A 367 -15.90 18.21 -19.44
N TRP A 368 -16.50 17.51 -20.40
CA TRP A 368 -16.14 16.15 -20.78
C TRP A 368 -15.70 16.10 -22.24
N HIS A 369 -14.44 16.47 -22.48
CA HIS A 369 -13.81 16.27 -23.78
C HIS A 369 -13.19 14.88 -23.89
N GLU A 370 -13.10 14.40 -25.13
CA GLU A 370 -12.38 13.18 -25.46
C GLU A 370 -11.00 13.17 -24.77
N GLY A 371 -10.64 12.06 -24.14
CA GLY A 371 -9.37 11.97 -23.42
C GLY A 371 -9.32 10.83 -22.43
N TYR A 372 -8.20 10.72 -21.73
CA TYR A 372 -8.05 9.77 -20.63
C TYR A 372 -7.29 10.37 -19.45
N TRP A 373 -7.54 9.79 -18.28
CA TRP A 373 -6.95 10.09 -16.99
C TRP A 373 -6.52 8.78 -16.35
N LYS A 374 -5.27 8.69 -15.94
CA LYS A 374 -4.66 7.53 -15.29
C LYS A 374 -4.00 7.94 -13.99
N PHE A 375 -4.23 7.13 -12.98
CA PHE A 375 -3.69 7.32 -11.64
C PHE A 375 -2.81 6.13 -11.32
N PHE A 376 -1.59 6.42 -10.90
CA PHE A 376 -0.62 5.41 -10.53
C PHE A 376 -0.11 5.66 -9.12
N VAL A 377 0.24 4.57 -8.44
CA VAL A 377 0.90 4.60 -7.14
C VAL A 377 2.14 3.74 -7.14
N ARG A 378 3.04 4.05 -6.22
CA ARG A 378 4.22 3.27 -5.92
C ARG A 378 4.29 3.00 -4.42
N CYS A 379 4.56 1.73 -4.08
CA CYS A 379 4.76 1.25 -2.71
C CYS A 379 6.21 0.79 -2.55
#